data_AF-A0A935SLT4-F1
#
_entry.id   AF-A0A935SLT4-F1
#
_cell.length_a   1.000
_cell.length_b   1.000
_cell.length_c   1.000
_cell.angle_alpha   90.00
_cell.angle_beta   90.00
_cell.angle_gamma   90.00
#
_symmetry.space_group_name_H-M   'P 1'
#
loop_
_entity.id
_entity.type
_entity.pdbx_description
1 polymer ?
#
loop_
_entity_poly.entity_id
_entity_poly.type
_entity_poly.pdbx_seq_one_letter_code
_entity_poly.pdbx_strand_id
1 'polypeptide(L)'
;MVFTLKVTNKTDKPIPDLGVSNRSKNVNFYINGQLDNPRNLYNGLEAIGGDKTIRINESQTCGATWTIPGAGLIKKYGNEFTVQWEYMGQKSAVVKVNVEEKTSFIARQCLIAN
;
A
#
# COMPACT_ATOMS: atom_id res chain seq x y z
N MET A 1 -8.68 -2.45 10.70
CA MET A 1 -8.74 -2.69 9.25
C MET A 1 -7.33 -2.65 8.71
N VAL A 2 -6.95 -3.62 7.88
CA VAL A 2 -5.61 -3.67 7.25
C VAL A 2 -5.83 -3.69 5.74
N PHE A 3 -5.13 -2.81 5.04
CA PHE A 3 -5.11 -2.80 3.58
C PHE A 3 -3.88 -3.56 3.11
N THR A 4 -4.08 -4.64 2.35
CA THR A 4 -2.96 -5.41 1.79
C THR A 4 -2.71 -4.98 0.36
N LEU A 5 -1.46 -4.63 0.10
CA LEU A 5 -0.95 -4.23 -1.19
C LEU A 5 -0.16 -5.37 -1.75
N LYS A 6 -0.27 -5.58 -3.05
CA LYS A 6 0.58 -6.49 -3.80
C LYS A 6 1.17 -5.75 -4.99
N VAL A 7 2.50 -5.69 -5.06
CA VAL A 7 3.24 -5.27 -6.24
C VAL A 7 3.77 -6.52 -6.93
N THR A 8 3.54 -6.65 -8.22
CA THR A 8 4.16 -7.65 -9.08
C THR A 8 5.05 -6.94 -10.10
N ASN A 9 6.32 -7.31 -10.17
CA ASN A 9 7.25 -6.76 -11.14
C ASN A 9 7.07 -7.47 -12.50
N LYS A 10 6.50 -6.77 -13.49
CA LYS A 10 6.45 -7.23 -14.90
C LYS A 10 7.32 -6.39 -15.81
N THR A 11 8.30 -5.68 -15.25
CA THR A 11 9.30 -4.93 -16.00
C THR A 11 10.47 -5.85 -16.40
N ASP A 12 11.41 -5.33 -17.17
CA ASP A 12 12.63 -6.01 -17.63
C ASP A 12 13.80 -5.92 -16.64
N LYS A 13 13.61 -5.24 -15.50
CA LYS A 13 14.64 -5.00 -14.48
C LYS A 13 14.10 -5.16 -13.06
N PRO A 14 14.95 -5.41 -12.05
CA PRO A 14 14.53 -5.36 -10.66
C PRO A 14 13.98 -3.98 -10.29
N ILE A 15 12.92 -3.94 -9.48
CA ILE A 15 12.32 -2.71 -8.95
C ILE A 15 12.53 -2.63 -7.44
N PRO A 16 12.53 -1.43 -6.82
CA PRO A 16 12.65 -1.27 -5.37
C PRO A 16 11.64 -2.13 -4.60
N ASP A 17 12.05 -2.82 -3.56
CA ASP A 17 11.11 -3.63 -2.80
C ASP A 17 10.12 -2.77 -1.98
N LEU A 18 9.12 -3.43 -1.40
CA LEU A 18 8.21 -2.86 -0.40
C LEU A 18 8.82 -2.92 1.01
N GLY A 19 10.14 -2.96 1.10
CA GLY A 19 10.92 -3.06 2.31
C GLY A 19 10.77 -1.84 3.20
N VAL A 20 10.84 -2.11 4.50
CA VAL A 20 10.51 -1.18 5.57
C VAL A 20 11.32 0.12 5.57
N SER A 21 12.61 0.07 5.24
CA SER A 21 13.54 1.19 5.42
C SER A 21 13.29 2.36 4.48
N ASN A 22 12.47 2.19 3.43
CA ASN A 22 12.18 3.25 2.43
C ASN A 22 10.81 3.07 1.76
N ARG A 23 9.84 2.38 2.38
CA ARG A 23 8.55 2.09 1.74
C ARG A 23 7.84 3.37 1.28
N SER A 24 7.86 4.42 2.10
CA SER A 24 7.26 5.72 1.78
C SER A 24 7.94 6.50 0.66
N LYS A 25 9.17 6.15 0.24
CA LYS A 25 9.79 6.76 -0.94
C LYS A 25 9.14 6.32 -2.24
N ASN A 26 8.64 5.09 -2.24
CA ASN A 26 8.08 4.47 -3.44
C ASN A 26 6.56 4.34 -3.34
N VAL A 27 5.97 4.33 -2.14
CA VAL A 27 4.54 4.08 -1.91
C VAL A 27 3.85 5.29 -1.30
N ASN A 28 2.72 5.69 -1.89
CA ASN A 28 1.78 6.65 -1.32
C ASN A 28 0.37 6.06 -1.22
N PHE A 29 -0.42 6.54 -0.27
CA PHE A 29 -1.84 6.26 -0.12
C PHE A 29 -2.64 7.53 -0.23
N TYR A 30 -3.82 7.39 -0.81
CA TYR A 30 -4.78 8.44 -0.98
C TYR A 30 -6.09 7.99 -0.37
N ILE A 31 -6.62 8.78 0.56
CA ILE A 31 -7.95 8.63 1.11
C ILE A 31 -8.82 9.76 0.54
N ASN A 32 -9.93 9.41 -0.12
CA ASN A 32 -10.79 10.37 -0.82
C ASN A 32 -10.00 11.29 -1.78
N GLY A 33 -9.00 10.72 -2.47
CA GLY A 33 -8.13 11.44 -3.40
C GLY A 33 -7.03 12.30 -2.76
N GLN A 34 -6.98 12.40 -1.43
CA GLN A 34 -5.98 13.18 -0.69
C GLN A 34 -4.88 12.30 -0.13
N LEU A 35 -3.62 12.72 -0.25
CA LEU A 35 -2.47 12.00 0.29
C LEU A 35 -2.63 11.79 1.81
N ASP A 36 -2.66 10.54 2.26
CA ASP A 36 -2.80 10.19 3.67
C ASP A 36 -2.03 8.88 3.94
N ASN A 37 -0.72 9.00 4.17
CA ASN A 37 0.13 7.85 4.40
C ASN A 37 0.01 7.34 5.84
N PRO A 38 -0.23 6.03 6.07
CA PRO A 38 -0.20 5.49 7.41
C PRO A 38 1.22 5.45 7.98
N ARG A 39 1.33 5.62 9.30
CA ARG A 39 2.61 5.69 10.02
C ARG A 39 3.51 4.47 9.79
N ASN A 40 2.92 3.30 9.56
CA ASN A 40 3.66 2.05 9.32
C ASN A 40 4.37 1.99 7.95
N LEU A 41 4.18 2.99 7.06
CA LEU A 41 5.03 3.17 5.89
C LEU A 41 6.39 3.79 6.22
N TYR A 42 6.48 4.54 7.32
CA TYR A 42 7.69 5.22 7.76
C TYR A 42 8.42 4.43 8.85
N ASN A 43 7.68 3.62 9.63
CA ASN A 43 8.18 2.91 10.80
C ASN A 43 7.87 1.42 10.70
N GLY A 44 8.71 0.64 10.02
CA GLY A 44 8.70 -0.81 10.20
C GLY A 44 9.94 -1.26 10.99
N LEU A 45 9.92 -2.50 11.46
CA LEU A 45 10.92 -3.04 12.39
C LEU A 45 11.82 -4.16 11.81
N GLU A 46 11.85 -4.42 10.49
CA GLU A 46 12.50 -5.63 9.97
C GLU A 46 13.37 -5.49 8.68
N ALA A 47 14.37 -6.39 8.63
CA ALA A 47 15.41 -6.70 7.63
C ALA A 47 16.63 -5.75 7.53
N ILE A 48 17.61 -6.00 8.42
CA ILE A 48 19.04 -5.72 8.23
C ILE A 48 19.60 -6.87 7.36
N GLY A 49 20.06 -6.57 6.14
CA GLY A 49 20.82 -7.52 5.30
C GLY A 49 20.08 -8.04 4.06
N GLY A 50 20.36 -7.47 2.89
CA GLY A 50 19.96 -8.00 1.58
C GLY A 50 19.62 -6.91 0.56
N ASP A 51 19.94 -7.15 -0.72
CA ASP A 51 19.48 -6.29 -1.83
C ASP A 51 17.95 -6.23 -1.86
N LYS A 52 17.42 -5.03 -1.66
CA LYS A 52 16.00 -4.77 -1.45
C LYS A 52 15.30 -4.47 -2.78
N THR A 53 15.14 -5.49 -3.60
CA THR A 53 14.41 -5.40 -4.88
C THR A 53 13.40 -6.52 -5.05
N ILE A 54 12.34 -6.26 -5.81
CA ILE A 54 11.44 -7.28 -6.35
C ILE A 54 11.99 -7.66 -7.72
N ARG A 55 12.43 -8.92 -7.89
CA ARG A 55 12.99 -9.36 -9.18
C ARG A 55 11.89 -9.48 -10.24
N ILE A 56 12.31 -9.62 -11.49
CA ILE A 56 11.43 -9.80 -12.64
C ILE A 56 10.49 -10.99 -12.37
N ASN A 57 9.19 -10.79 -12.59
CA ASN A 57 8.10 -11.74 -12.33
C ASN A 57 7.82 -12.08 -10.86
N GLU A 58 8.60 -11.55 -9.90
CA GLU A 58 8.29 -11.72 -8.48
C GLU A 58 7.19 -10.78 -8.03
N SER A 59 6.60 -11.12 -6.89
CA SER A 59 5.61 -10.28 -6.21
C SER A 59 5.97 -10.11 -4.75
N GLN A 60 5.64 -8.95 -4.19
CA GLN A 60 5.74 -8.69 -2.78
C GLN A 60 4.47 -8.05 -2.27
N THR A 61 4.14 -8.34 -1.02
CA THR A 61 3.00 -7.75 -0.33
C THR A 61 3.44 -6.93 0.87
N CYS A 62 2.72 -5.86 1.16
CA CYS A 62 2.85 -5.16 2.44
C CYS A 62 1.46 -4.81 2.99
N GLY A 63 1.36 -4.75 4.32
CA GLY A 63 0.19 -4.25 5.01
C GLY A 63 0.31 -2.76 5.27
N ALA A 64 -0.74 -2.01 4.96
CA ALA A 64 -0.91 -0.62 5.35
C ALA A 64 -2.00 -0.53 6.41
N THR A 65 -1.61 0.00 7.57
CA THR A 65 -2.48 0.08 8.74
C THR A 65 -2.35 1.47 9.33
N TRP A 66 -3.42 2.24 9.27
CA TRP A 66 -3.57 3.41 10.10
C TRP A 66 -3.69 2.89 11.53
N THR A 67 -2.78 3.30 12.42
CA THR A 67 -2.78 2.96 13.86
C THR A 67 -3.93 3.69 14.57
N ILE A 68 -5.13 3.51 14.05
CA ILE A 68 -6.36 4.08 14.50
C ILE A 68 -7.34 2.90 14.59
N PRO A 69 -7.93 2.61 15.77
CA PRO A 69 -8.99 1.61 15.90
C PRO A 69 -10.10 1.86 14.86
N GLY A 70 -10.89 0.84 14.52
CA GLY A 70 -11.97 0.99 13.51
C GLY A 70 -12.86 2.22 13.75
N ALA A 71 -13.18 2.52 15.01
CA ALA A 71 -13.93 3.72 15.40
C ALA A 71 -13.23 5.04 15.03
N GLY A 72 -11.90 5.11 15.04
CA GLY A 72 -11.20 6.32 14.64
C GLY A 72 -10.99 6.44 13.12
N LEU A 73 -11.01 5.33 12.36
CA LEU A 73 -11.12 5.40 10.89
C LEU A 73 -12.47 6.00 10.49
N ILE A 74 -13.56 5.52 11.11
CA ILE A 74 -14.91 6.07 10.91
C ILE A 74 -14.93 7.55 11.32
N LYS A 75 -14.35 7.91 12.47
CA LYS A 75 -14.26 9.32 12.91
C LYS A 75 -13.50 10.20 11.93
N LYS A 76 -12.46 9.67 11.25
CA LYS A 76 -11.59 10.45 10.37
C LYS A 76 -12.13 10.56 8.94
N TYR A 77 -12.74 9.49 8.41
CA TYR A 77 -13.12 9.40 7.00
C TYR A 77 -14.60 9.10 6.75
N GLY A 78 -15.38 8.82 7.79
CA GLY A 78 -16.76 8.35 7.68
C GLY A 78 -16.87 6.83 7.52
N ASN A 79 -18.11 6.34 7.42
CA ASN A 79 -18.41 4.92 7.17
C ASN A 79 -18.04 4.48 5.75
N GLU A 80 -18.09 5.41 4.80
CA GLU A 80 -17.78 5.18 3.40
C GLU A 80 -16.68 6.12 2.94
N PHE A 81 -15.61 5.56 2.38
CA PHE A 81 -14.51 6.34 1.82
C PHE A 81 -13.84 5.57 0.68
N THR A 82 -12.96 6.23 -0.05
CA THR A 82 -12.16 5.59 -1.09
C THR A 82 -10.70 5.49 -0.68
N VAL A 83 -10.06 4.39 -1.06
CA VAL A 83 -8.62 4.19 -0.93
C VAL A 83 -8.01 3.98 -2.32
N GLN A 84 -6.93 4.68 -2.58
CA GLN A 84 -6.05 4.42 -3.71
C GLN A 84 -4.62 4.39 -3.17
N TRP A 85 -3.75 3.64 -3.83
CA TRP A 85 -2.33 3.72 -3.56
C TRP A 85 -1.56 3.94 -4.85
N GLU A 86 -0.34 4.42 -4.70
CA GLU A 86 0.60 4.66 -5.77
C GLU A 86 1.90 3.96 -5.43
N TYR A 87 2.51 3.34 -6.44
CA TYR A 87 3.87 2.85 -6.33
C TYR A 87 4.69 3.28 -7.54
N MET A 88 5.82 3.96 -7.28
CA MET A 88 6.69 4.55 -8.31
C MET A 88 5.93 5.40 -9.35
N GLY A 89 4.97 6.21 -8.89
CA GLY A 89 4.15 7.07 -9.76
C GLY A 89 3.01 6.35 -10.49
N GLN A 90 2.89 5.03 -10.38
CA GLN A 90 1.75 4.28 -10.91
C GLN A 90 0.67 4.09 -9.85
N LYS A 91 -0.52 4.62 -10.13
CA LYS A 91 -1.67 4.53 -9.24
C LYS A 91 -2.46 3.24 -9.46
N SER A 92 -3.01 2.73 -8.36
CA SER A 92 -3.99 1.65 -8.37
C SER A 92 -5.35 2.11 -8.83
N ALA A 93 -6.22 1.14 -9.12
CA ALA A 93 -7.65 1.38 -9.10
C ALA A 93 -8.09 1.94 -7.74
N VAL A 94 -9.12 2.79 -7.75
CA VAL A 94 -9.74 3.32 -6.55
C VAL A 94 -10.66 2.25 -5.96
N VAL A 95 -10.47 1.95 -4.68
CA VAL A 95 -11.26 0.97 -3.92
C VAL A 95 -12.26 1.74 -3.06
N LYS A 96 -13.56 1.42 -3.18
CA LYS A 96 -14.58 1.90 -2.24
C LYS A 96 -14.54 1.02 -0.99
N VAL A 97 -14.57 1.65 0.17
CA VAL A 97 -14.53 0.99 1.48
C VAL A 97 -15.79 1.36 2.24
N ASN A 98 -16.48 0.34 2.73
CA ASN A 98 -17.53 0.46 3.73
C ASN A 98 -17.04 -0.25 5.02
N VAL A 99 -16.97 0.49 6.13
CA VAL A 99 -16.43 -0.04 7.40
C VAL A 99 -17.41 -1.00 8.08
N GLU A 100 -18.72 -0.82 7.89
CA GLU A 100 -19.77 -1.65 8.49
C GLU A 100 -19.84 -3.04 7.87
N GLU A 101 -19.50 -3.13 6.57
CA GLU A 101 -19.44 -4.39 5.84
C GLU A 101 -18.23 -5.28 6.23
N LYS A 102 -17.39 -4.84 7.19
CA LYS A 102 -16.23 -5.58 7.75
C LYS A 102 -15.39 -6.34 6.72
N THR A 103 -15.25 -5.79 5.51
CA THR A 103 -14.58 -6.51 4.42
C THR A 103 -13.07 -6.27 4.47
N SER A 104 -12.29 -7.34 4.29
CA SER A 104 -10.84 -7.26 4.09
C SER A 104 -10.57 -6.93 2.62
N PHE A 105 -9.96 -5.77 2.35
CA PHE A 105 -9.67 -5.32 0.99
C PHE A 105 -8.23 -5.69 0.60
N ILE A 106 -8.09 -6.40 -0.53
CA ILE A 106 -6.80 -6.65 -1.17
C ILE A 106 -6.74 -5.77 -2.41
N ALA A 107 -5.93 -4.71 -2.36
CA ALA A 107 -5.65 -3.89 -3.52
C ALA A 107 -4.43 -4.45 -4.27
N ARG A 108 -4.58 -4.72 -5.57
CA ARG A 108 -3.53 -5.30 -6.41
C ARG A 108 -3.04 -4.26 -7.43
N GLN A 109 -1.73 -4.12 -7.57
CA GLN A 109 -1.12 -3.37 -8.67
C GLN A 109 -0.15 -4.30 -9.40
N CYS A 110 -0.36 -4.42 -10.70
CA CYS A 110 0.63 -5.01 -11.60
C CYS A 110 1.43 -3.87 -12.20
N LEU A 111 2.74 -3.82 -11.94
CA LEU A 111 3.60 -2.85 -12.62
C LEU A 111 4.07 -3.46 -13.92
N ILE A 112 3.55 -2.96 -15.04
CA ILE A 112 3.96 -3.35 -16.38
C ILE A 112 4.77 -2.18 -16.94
N ALA A 113 6.01 -2.42 -17.34
CA ALA A 113 6.78 -1.45 -18.11
C ALA A 113 6.64 -1.81 -19.59
N ASN A 114 6.53 -0.77 -20.43
CA ASN A 114 6.66 -0.87 -21.89
C ASN A 114 8.12 -1.07 -22.27
#